data_AF-A0A352J0X0-F1
#
_entry.id   AF-A0A352J0X0-F1
#
_cell.length_a   1.000
_cell.length_b   1.000
_cell.length_c   1.000
_cell.angle_alpha   90.00
_cell.angle_beta   90.00
_cell.angle_gamma   90.00
#
_symmetry.space_group_name_H-M   'P 1'
#
loop_
_entity.id
_entity.type
_entity.pdbx_description
1 polymer ?
#
loop_
_entity_poly.entity_id
_entity_poly.type
_entity_poly.pdbx_seq_one_letter_code
_entity_poly.pdbx_strand_id
1 'polypeptide(L)' 'MKIEIITVGDEILIGQIIDTNSAWMAAELTRQGFETVAITTVG' A
#
# COMPACT_ATOMS: atom_id res chain seq x y z
N MET A 1 16.43 -3.58 1.26
CA MET A 1 15.83 -2.49 2.07
C MET A 1 14.36 -2.84 2.23
N LYS A 2 13.82 -2.76 3.45
CA LYS A 2 12.43 -3.09 3.74
C LYS A 2 11.57 -1.83 3.64
N ILE A 3 10.40 -1.94 3.03
CA ILE A 3 9.47 -0.83 2.83
C ILE A 3 8.10 -1.18 3.42
N GLU A 4 7.50 -0.19 4.09
CA GLU A 4 6.10 -0.22 4.50
C GLU A 4 5.35 0.86 3.72
N ILE A 5 4.15 0.52 3.24
CA ILE A 5 3.23 1.44 2.58
C ILE A 5 2.12 1.79 3.58
N ILE A 6 1.87 3.07 3.77
CA ILE A 6 0.77 3.55 4.62
C ILE A 6 -0.26 4.23 3.72
N THR A 7 -1.47 3.67 3.69
CA THR A 7 -2.63 4.27 3.02
C THR A 7 -3.41 5.08 4.03
N VAL A 8 -3.74 6.33 3.68
CA VAL A 8 -4.60 7.20 4.49
C VAL A 8 -5.92 7.39 3.77
N GLY A 9 -7.02 7.07 4.43
CA GLY A 9 -8.38 7.29 3.92
C GLY A 9 -9.41 6.39 4.60
N ASP A 10 -10.40 7.02 5.24
CA ASP A 10 -11.53 6.32 5.87
C ASP A 10 -12.29 5.44 4.88
N GLU A 11 -12.43 5.89 3.64
CA GLU A 11 -13.17 5.20 2.57
C GLU A 11 -12.48 3.90 2.15
N ILE A 12 -11.14 3.89 2.23
CA ILE A 12 -10.33 2.69 2.01
C ILE A 12 -10.38 1.81 3.25
N LEU A 13 -10.27 2.39 4.44
CA LEU A 13 -10.30 1.67 5.72
C LEU A 13 -11.60 0.88 5.90
N ILE A 14 -12.74 1.47 5.55
CA ILE A 14 -14.06 0.84 5.67
C ILE A 14 -14.49 0.08 4.41
N GLY A 15 -13.64 0.02 3.37
CA GLY A 15 -13.87 -0.77 2.16
C GLY A 15 -14.91 -0.20 1.20
N GLN A 16 -15.22 1.10 1.25
CA GLN A 16 -16.03 1.77 0.22
C GLN A 16 -15.28 1.84 -1.11
N ILE A 17 -13.95 2.02 -1.07
CA ILE A 17 -13.08 2.09 -2.23
C ILE A 17 -11.97 1.04 -2.08
N ILE A 18 -11.58 0.40 -3.19
CA ILE A 18 -10.46 -0.56 -3.22
C ILE A 18 -9.13 0.21 -3.25
N ASP A 19 -8.19 -0.19 -2.40
CA ASP A 19 -6.82 0.35 -2.42
C ASP A 19 -6.01 -0.14 -3.63
N THR A 20 -6.18 0.52 -4.77
CA THR A 20 -5.37 0.25 -5.97
C THR A 20 -4.00 0.93 -5.93
N ASN A 21 -3.85 1.99 -5.13
CA ASN A 21 -2.62 2.76 -5.03
C ASN A 21 -1.50 1.94 -4.40
N SER A 22 -1.77 1.30 -3.27
CA SER A 22 -0.78 0.46 -2.58
C SER A 22 -0.40 -0.76 -3.39
N ALA A 23 -1.36 -1.35 -4.09
CA ALA A 23 -1.10 -2.47 -4.99
C ALA A 23 -0.14 -2.05 -6.12
N TRP A 24 -0.36 -0.88 -6.74
CA TRP A 24 0.51 -0.36 -7.78
C TRP A 24 1.91 -0.01 -7.25
N MET A 25 1.98 0.67 -6.10
CA MET A 25 3.26 1.03 -5.46
C MET A 25 4.08 -0.20 -5.07
N ALA A 26 3.46 -1.22 -4.47
CA ALA A 26 4.15 -2.46 -4.10
C ALA A 26 4.71 -3.19 -5.33
N ALA A 27 3.97 -3.21 -6.44
CA ALA A 27 4.44 -3.80 -7.69
C ALA A 27 5.65 -3.05 -8.27
N GLU A 28 5.60 -1.71 -8.28
CA GLU A 28 6.72 -0.90 -8.78
C GLU A 28 7.96 -1.00 -7.89
N LEU A 29 7.79 -0.97 -6.57
CA LEU A 29 8.88 -1.19 -5.61
C LEU A 29 9.53 -2.57 -5.79
N THR A 30 8.72 -3.61 -6.00
CA THR A 30 9.22 -4.96 -6.29
C THR A 30 10.05 -5.00 -7.57
N ARG A 31 9.60 -4.30 -8.63
CA ARG A 31 10.36 -4.20 -9.89
C ARG A 31 11.70 -3.51 -9.72
N GLN A 32 11.81 -2.59 -8.77
CA GLN A 32 13.06 -1.90 -8.42
C GLN A 32 13.93 -2.66 -7.42
N GLY A 33 13.53 -3.87 -7.01
CA GLY A 33 14.30 -4.73 -6.10
C GLY A 33 14.11 -4.42 -4.61
N PHE A 34 13.08 -3.66 -4.26
CA PHE A 34 12.68 -3.43 -2.87
C PHE A 34 11.70 -4.50 -2.39
N GLU A 35 11.72 -4.77 -1.09
CA GLU A 35 10.81 -5.71 -0.44
C GLU A 35 9.77 -4.90 0.36
N THR A 36 8.51 -4.96 -0.07
CA THR A 36 7.39 -4.38 0.69
C THR A 36 6.95 -5.39 1.74
N VAL A 37 7.15 -5.07 3.02
CA VAL A 37 6.91 -5.99 4.15
C VAL A 37 5.57 -5.81 4.82
N ALA A 38 4.94 -4.65 4.63
CA ALA A 38 3.63 -4.32 5.19
C ALA A 38 2.93 -3.26 4.34
N ILE A 39 1.60 -3.33 4.32
CA ILE A 39 0.70 -2.29 3.81
C ILE A 39 -0.33 -2.07 4.92
N THR A 40 -0.41 -0.85 5.44
CA THR A 40 -1.29 -0.49 6.56
C THR A 40 -2.23 0.63 6.13
N THR A 41 -3.53 0.44 6.32
CA THR A 41 -4.53 1.50 6.09
C THR A 41 -4.90 2.16 7.41
N VAL A 42 -4.91 3.49 7.44
CA VAL A 42 -5.38 4.31 8.57
C VAL A 42 -6.47 5.27 8.09
N GLY A 43 -7.41 5.58 8.98
CA GLY A 43 -8.51 6.53 8.80
C GLY A 43 -8.29 7.76 9.64
#